data_AF-A0A318JPV2-F1
#
_entry.id   AF-A0A318JPV2-F1
#
_cell.length_a   1.000
_cell.length_b   1.000
_cell.length_c   1.000
_cell.angle_alpha   90.00
_cell.angle_beta   90.00
_cell.angle_gamma   90.00
#
_symmetry.space_group_name_H-M   'P 1'
#
loop_
_entity.id
_entity.type
_entity.pdbx_description
1 polymer ?
#
loop_
_entity_poly.entity_id
_entity_poly.type
_entity_poly.pdbx_seq_one_letter_code
_entity_poly.pdbx_strand_id
1 'polypeptide(L)'
;MPRTRFRMPHRVRERGKVAAVLVSERSTGISSGLMSVITRTLAANRARRTTVGNLHEPGRPDDLPDAELLWKRWAGVAIATFDRDKEVEPFQHRSGHWIDDGGLHWDDSGCTWWVMKWFGAGRALLVGEDESSEVKWHEPSIDVLAGAPDWLPRNYLRELIHANMVGCVYWFEKGAWHRAPYPDDLADDGLDAGISALTTRADAVEKITDQLMFGAQDAGVSELCGQLVDAAERGTVTENVLRSFAAEMARLQQEYYPEDDDEDEGFPPKTDEDIAAMFELARRAGLDTPSWTGTLGVSD
;
A
#
# COMPACT_ATOMS: atom_id res chain seq x y z
N MET A 1 -39.55 30.32 -35.70
CA MET A 1 -38.23 30.93 -35.98
C MET A 1 -37.32 30.70 -34.77
N PRO A 2 -36.01 30.41 -34.92
CA PRO A 2 -35.52 29.09 -35.27
C PRO A 2 -34.62 28.44 -34.19
N ARG A 3 -34.43 27.13 -34.37
CA ARG A 3 -33.51 26.23 -33.66
C ARG A 3 -32.06 26.48 -34.11
N THR A 4 -31.12 26.50 -33.18
CA THR A 4 -29.68 26.49 -33.50
C THR A 4 -29.10 25.11 -33.19
N ARG A 5 -28.77 24.37 -34.25
CA ARG A 5 -27.98 23.12 -34.21
C ARG A 5 -26.51 23.51 -34.10
N PHE A 6 -25.81 23.01 -33.08
CA PHE A 6 -24.36 23.08 -33.04
C PHE A 6 -23.78 21.86 -33.79
N ARG A 7 -22.92 22.14 -34.77
CA ARG A 7 -22.35 21.18 -35.71
C ARG A 7 -20.88 20.98 -35.33
N MET A 8 -20.53 19.78 -34.87
CA MET A 8 -19.12 19.36 -34.69
C MET A 8 -18.43 19.27 -36.06
N PRO A 9 -17.17 19.72 -36.21
CA PRO A 9 -16.37 19.44 -37.38
C PRO A 9 -15.62 18.10 -37.25
N HIS A 10 -15.85 17.23 -38.23
CA HIS A 10 -14.93 16.14 -38.57
C HIS A 10 -13.65 16.71 -39.21
N ARG A 11 -12.47 16.27 -38.77
CA ARG A 11 -11.27 16.04 -39.60
C ARG A 11 -10.41 14.95 -38.95
N VAL A 12 -10.34 13.76 -39.56
CA VAL A 12 -9.29 13.26 -40.49
C VAL A 12 -8.07 12.71 -39.72
N ARG A 13 -7.89 11.39 -39.85
CA ARG A 13 -6.67 10.64 -39.55
C ARG A 13 -5.53 11.08 -40.47
N GLU A 14 -4.35 11.36 -39.92
CA GLU A 14 -3.08 11.18 -40.61
C GLU A 14 -2.04 10.56 -39.68
N ARG A 15 -1.29 9.59 -40.22
CA ARG A 15 -0.24 8.81 -39.57
C ARG A 15 1.10 9.55 -39.66
N GLY A 16 1.89 9.43 -38.59
CA GLY A 16 3.33 9.18 -38.67
C GLY A 16 4.24 10.39 -38.88
N LYS A 17 4.99 10.74 -37.82
CA LYS A 17 6.45 10.88 -37.81
C LYS A 17 6.91 11.15 -36.38
N VAL A 18 7.66 10.19 -35.83
CA VAL A 18 8.39 10.32 -34.56
C VAL A 18 9.57 11.26 -34.83
N ALA A 19 9.55 12.43 -34.20
CA ALA A 19 10.71 13.31 -34.13
C ALA A 19 11.40 13.07 -32.79
N ALA A 20 12.63 12.55 -32.86
CA ALA A 20 13.54 12.51 -31.72
C ALA A 20 13.85 13.95 -31.29
N VAL A 21 13.47 14.31 -30.07
CA VAL A 21 13.89 15.56 -29.44
C VAL A 21 15.25 15.31 -28.81
N LEU A 22 16.30 15.81 -29.46
CA LEU A 22 17.62 16.01 -28.87
C LEU A 22 17.49 17.11 -27.81
N VAL A 23 17.66 16.75 -26.54
CA VAL A 23 17.80 17.73 -25.45
C VAL A 23 19.17 18.38 -25.56
N SER A 24 19.16 19.68 -25.84
CA SER A 24 20.32 20.57 -25.79
C SER A 24 20.70 20.81 -24.33
N GLU A 25 21.90 20.38 -23.92
CA GLU A 25 22.52 20.76 -22.66
C GLU A 25 22.68 22.29 -22.59
N ARG A 26 21.89 22.93 -21.72
CA ARG A 26 22.19 24.25 -21.18
C ARG A 26 22.19 24.17 -19.66
N SER A 27 23.41 24.25 -19.14
CA SER A 27 23.82 24.60 -17.79
C SER A 27 22.72 25.26 -16.96
N THR A 28 22.09 24.47 -16.10
CA THR A 28 21.53 24.90 -14.82
C THR A 28 22.19 23.99 -13.79
N GLY A 29 22.78 24.58 -12.75
CA GLY A 29 23.57 23.89 -11.74
C GLY A 29 22.68 23.00 -10.88
N ILE A 30 22.36 21.80 -11.38
CA ILE A 30 21.83 20.71 -10.59
C ILE A 30 23.05 20.02 -9.99
N SER A 31 23.12 19.99 -8.65
CA SER A 31 24.20 19.34 -7.91
C SER A 31 24.38 17.89 -8.40
N SER A 32 25.64 17.50 -8.55
CA SER A 32 26.05 16.13 -8.89
C SER A 32 25.41 15.06 -7.98
N GLY A 33 24.99 15.42 -6.76
CA GLY A 33 24.27 14.54 -5.83
C GLY A 33 22.87 14.18 -6.30
N LEU A 34 22.08 15.16 -6.74
CA LEU A 34 20.67 14.98 -7.12
C LEU A 34 20.51 14.09 -8.37
N MET A 35 21.42 14.24 -9.34
CA MET A 35 21.48 13.37 -10.51
C MET A 35 21.93 11.94 -10.17
N SER A 36 22.76 11.73 -9.14
CA SER A 36 23.15 10.40 -8.67
C SER A 36 22.00 9.68 -7.96
N VAL A 37 21.20 10.40 -7.16
CA VAL A 37 20.01 9.84 -6.49
C VAL A 37 18.94 9.49 -7.53
N ILE A 38 18.54 10.44 -8.39
CA ILE A 38 17.50 10.21 -9.42
C ILE A 38 17.88 9.07 -10.39
N THR A 39 19.16 8.97 -10.78
CA THR A 39 19.60 7.89 -11.68
C THR A 39 19.66 6.54 -10.96
N ARG A 40 19.96 6.49 -9.65
CA ARG A 40 19.87 5.25 -8.85
C ARG A 40 18.44 4.85 -8.54
N THR A 41 17.55 5.80 -8.24
CA THR A 41 16.12 5.57 -8.00
C THR A 41 15.42 5.06 -9.25
N LEU A 42 15.72 5.63 -10.42
CA LEU A 42 15.18 5.13 -11.70
C LEU A 42 15.81 3.80 -12.13
N ALA A 43 17.09 3.55 -11.84
CA ALA A 43 17.71 2.25 -12.12
C ALA A 43 17.22 1.14 -11.17
N ALA A 44 16.98 1.46 -9.90
CA ALA A 44 16.37 0.57 -8.91
C ALA A 44 14.91 0.27 -9.29
N ASN A 45 14.08 1.28 -9.54
CA ASN A 45 12.67 1.07 -9.90
C ASN A 45 12.48 0.41 -11.27
N ARG A 46 13.38 0.66 -12.24
CA ARG A 46 13.28 0.05 -13.58
C ARG A 46 13.88 -1.36 -13.64
N ALA A 47 14.80 -1.72 -12.73
CA ALA A 47 15.31 -3.08 -12.59
C ALA A 47 14.48 -3.94 -11.63
N ARG A 48 13.70 -3.34 -10.71
CA ARG A 48 12.83 -4.02 -9.74
C ARG A 48 11.40 -4.29 -10.22
N ARG A 49 11.11 -4.13 -11.51
CA ARG A 49 9.87 -4.64 -12.13
C ARG A 49 9.81 -6.19 -12.17
N THR A 50 10.56 -6.85 -11.30
CA THR A 50 10.70 -8.30 -11.12
C THR A 50 10.68 -8.67 -9.65
N THR A 51 9.97 -7.94 -8.79
CA THR A 51 9.26 -8.64 -7.71
C THR A 51 8.12 -9.34 -8.43
N VAL A 52 8.34 -10.60 -8.80
CA VAL A 52 7.32 -11.42 -9.44
C VAL A 52 6.19 -11.52 -8.43
N GLY A 53 5.03 -11.02 -8.82
CA GLY A 53 3.80 -11.30 -8.11
C GLY A 53 3.67 -12.78 -7.80
N ASN A 54 3.54 -13.11 -6.54
CA ASN A 54 3.43 -14.50 -6.09
C ASN A 54 1.98 -14.95 -5.93
N LEU A 55 1.01 -14.06 -6.19
CA LEU A 55 -0.41 -14.40 -6.16
C LEU A 55 -0.90 -14.83 -7.55
N HIS A 56 -2.04 -15.52 -7.60
CA HIS A 56 -2.64 -15.83 -8.88
C HIS A 56 -3.21 -14.55 -9.52
N GLU A 57 -3.25 -14.55 -10.86
CA GLU A 57 -3.94 -13.54 -11.67
C GLU A 57 -5.09 -14.25 -12.40
N PRO A 58 -6.37 -13.99 -12.03
CA PRO A 58 -6.82 -13.18 -10.91
C PRO A 58 -6.61 -13.88 -9.56
N GLY A 59 -6.55 -13.09 -8.48
CA GLY A 59 -6.29 -13.58 -7.12
C GLY A 59 -7.26 -14.67 -6.64
N ARG A 60 -6.80 -15.54 -5.75
CA ARG A 60 -7.61 -16.58 -5.11
C ARG A 60 -7.67 -16.36 -3.60
N PRO A 61 -8.77 -16.77 -2.93
CA PRO A 61 -8.83 -16.71 -1.47
C PRO A 61 -7.65 -17.40 -0.75
N ASP A 62 -7.16 -18.51 -1.31
CA ASP A 62 -6.05 -19.28 -0.74
C ASP A 62 -4.67 -18.61 -0.93
N ASP A 63 -4.59 -17.53 -1.72
CA ASP A 63 -3.35 -16.76 -1.89
C ASP A 63 -3.05 -15.87 -0.68
N LEU A 64 -4.08 -15.55 0.10
CA LEU A 64 -3.97 -14.68 1.26
C LEU A 64 -3.69 -15.51 2.52
N PRO A 65 -2.78 -15.05 3.41
CA PRO A 65 -2.64 -15.66 4.73
C PRO A 65 -3.91 -15.42 5.57
N ASP A 66 -4.00 -16.06 6.74
CA ASP A 66 -5.06 -15.75 7.71
C ASP A 66 -5.22 -14.23 7.91
N ALA A 67 -6.46 -13.75 8.02
CA ALA A 67 -6.72 -12.32 8.07
C ALA A 67 -6.06 -11.62 9.26
N GLU A 68 -5.93 -12.28 10.42
CA GLU A 68 -5.21 -11.70 11.56
C GLU A 68 -3.72 -11.54 11.24
N LEU A 69 -3.13 -12.50 10.51
CA LEU A 69 -1.74 -12.43 10.11
C LEU A 69 -1.50 -11.33 9.06
N LEU A 70 -2.36 -11.22 8.05
CA LEU A 70 -2.32 -10.14 7.06
C LEU A 70 -2.43 -8.77 7.74
N TRP A 71 -3.41 -8.63 8.64
CA TRP A 71 -3.64 -7.42 9.42
C TRP A 71 -2.41 -7.02 10.22
N LYS A 72 -1.83 -7.95 10.98
CA LYS A 72 -0.66 -7.68 11.82
C LYS A 72 0.56 -7.25 11.02
N ARG A 73 0.78 -7.86 9.84
CA ARG A 73 1.87 -7.46 8.94
C ARG A 73 1.67 -6.07 8.40
N TRP A 74 0.50 -5.78 7.84
CA TRP A 74 0.18 -4.47 7.29
C TRP A 74 0.29 -3.38 8.35
N ALA A 75 -0.30 -3.58 9.54
CA ALA A 75 -0.16 -2.63 10.64
C ALA A 75 1.31 -2.47 11.07
N GLY A 76 2.10 -3.55 11.06
CA GLY A 76 3.55 -3.50 11.30
C GLY A 76 4.29 -2.65 10.27
N VAL A 77 3.96 -2.76 8.98
CA VAL A 77 4.50 -1.90 7.91
C VAL A 77 4.14 -0.44 8.18
N ALA A 78 2.86 -0.14 8.41
CA ALA A 78 2.38 1.21 8.69
C ALA A 78 3.09 1.88 9.88
N ILE A 79 3.35 1.12 10.95
CA ILE A 79 4.08 1.61 12.13
C ILE A 79 5.57 1.80 11.81
N ALA A 80 6.19 0.87 11.10
CA ALA A 80 7.61 0.97 10.74
C ALA A 80 7.89 2.19 9.86
N THR A 81 6.96 2.52 8.98
CA THR A 81 7.04 3.65 8.03
C THR A 81 6.29 4.88 8.53
N PHE A 82 5.94 4.93 9.81
CA PHE A 82 5.21 6.04 10.41
C PHE A 82 5.97 7.36 10.21
N ASP A 83 5.25 8.38 9.76
CA ASP A 83 5.74 9.72 9.57
C ASP A 83 4.69 10.72 10.04
N ARG A 84 5.01 11.46 11.09
CA ARG A 84 4.10 12.41 11.73
C ARG A 84 3.63 13.49 10.77
N ASP A 85 4.49 13.98 9.90
CA ASP A 85 4.13 15.08 9.01
C ASP A 85 3.12 14.59 7.96
N LYS A 86 3.19 13.31 7.58
CA LYS A 86 2.19 12.64 6.74
C LYS A 86 0.89 12.30 7.48
N GLU A 87 0.94 12.09 8.80
CA GLU A 87 -0.28 11.85 9.60
C GLU A 87 -1.22 13.06 9.65
N VAL A 88 -0.68 14.29 9.55
CA VAL A 88 -1.48 15.53 9.61
C VAL A 88 -2.01 15.94 8.24
N GLU A 89 -1.58 15.29 7.16
CA GLU A 89 -2.09 15.57 5.82
C GLU A 89 -3.57 15.22 5.71
N PRO A 90 -4.36 16.04 4.98
CA PRO A 90 -5.74 15.69 4.68
C PRO A 90 -5.80 14.34 3.96
N PHE A 91 -6.77 13.50 4.31
CA PHE A 91 -6.94 12.15 3.76
C PHE A 91 -6.77 12.07 2.23
N GLN A 92 -7.30 13.04 1.48
CA GLN A 92 -7.24 13.13 0.02
C GLN A 92 -5.83 13.34 -0.57
N HIS A 93 -4.82 13.59 0.26
CA HIS A 93 -3.42 13.77 -0.13
C HIS A 93 -2.50 12.72 0.48
N ARG A 94 -3.06 11.82 1.30
CA ARG A 94 -2.29 10.85 2.05
C ARG A 94 -1.81 9.72 1.14
N SER A 95 -0.57 9.29 1.36
CA SER A 95 0.09 8.22 0.62
C SER A 95 0.85 7.30 1.56
N GLY A 96 1.23 6.12 1.07
CA GLY A 96 1.91 5.11 1.88
C GLY A 96 0.93 4.32 2.74
N HIS A 97 1.42 3.71 3.84
CA HIS A 97 0.60 2.89 4.73
C HIS A 97 0.18 3.68 5.95
N TRP A 98 -1.08 3.55 6.36
CA TRP A 98 -1.55 4.17 7.59
C TRP A 98 -2.69 3.44 8.29
N ILE A 99 -3.00 3.90 9.50
CA ILE A 99 -4.02 3.34 10.38
C ILE A 99 -4.91 4.48 10.88
N ASP A 100 -6.22 4.41 10.65
CA ASP A 100 -7.19 5.38 11.13
C ASP A 100 -8.54 4.73 11.53
N ASP A 101 -9.59 5.53 11.73
CA ASP A 101 -10.94 5.02 12.09
C ASP A 101 -11.54 4.13 10.98
N GLY A 102 -11.09 4.32 9.74
CA GLY A 102 -11.47 3.61 8.54
C GLY A 102 -10.80 2.26 8.34
N GLY A 103 -9.72 1.95 9.05
CA GLY A 103 -9.03 0.64 8.99
C GLY A 103 -7.52 0.76 8.81
N LEU A 104 -6.94 -0.25 8.16
CA LEU A 104 -5.60 -0.17 7.58
C LEU A 104 -5.74 0.28 6.14
N HIS A 105 -4.87 1.19 5.74
CA HIS A 105 -4.90 1.82 4.43
C HIS A 105 -3.54 1.73 3.77
N TRP A 106 -3.57 1.68 2.44
CA TRP A 106 -2.40 1.87 1.59
C TRP A 106 -2.84 2.58 0.31
N ASP A 107 -2.08 3.57 -0.11
CA ASP A 107 -2.29 4.32 -1.35
C ASP A 107 -0.91 4.65 -1.95
N ASP A 108 -0.71 4.36 -3.24
CA ASP A 108 0.54 4.64 -3.95
C ASP A 108 0.59 6.06 -4.57
N SER A 109 -0.48 6.84 -4.38
CA SER A 109 -0.75 8.14 -5.02
C SER A 109 -0.82 8.10 -6.55
N GLY A 110 -1.00 6.91 -7.10
CA GLY A 110 -1.20 6.63 -8.50
C GLY A 110 -2.58 6.03 -8.71
N CYS A 111 -2.60 4.76 -9.08
CA CYS A 111 -3.82 4.04 -9.43
C CYS A 111 -4.05 2.83 -8.50
N THR A 112 -3.27 2.70 -7.43
CA THR A 112 -3.34 1.53 -6.54
C THR A 112 -3.68 1.96 -5.13
N TRP A 113 -4.77 1.43 -4.60
CA TRP A 113 -5.15 1.68 -3.21
C TRP A 113 -5.84 0.46 -2.60
N TRP A 114 -5.66 0.31 -1.29
CA TRP A 114 -6.24 -0.79 -0.53
C TRP A 114 -6.69 -0.34 0.85
N VAL A 115 -7.79 -0.94 1.30
CA VAL A 115 -8.28 -0.81 2.67
C VAL A 115 -8.61 -2.18 3.24
N MET A 116 -8.12 -2.44 4.45
CA MET A 116 -8.54 -3.56 5.26
C MET A 116 -9.30 -3.07 6.48
N LYS A 117 -10.50 -3.62 6.70
CA LYS A 117 -11.38 -3.35 7.84
C LYS A 117 -11.50 -4.60 8.69
N TRP A 118 -11.48 -4.43 10.02
CA TRP A 118 -11.62 -5.51 10.98
C TRP A 118 -12.93 -5.38 11.77
N PHE A 119 -13.81 -6.36 11.62
CA PHE A 119 -15.15 -6.36 12.22
C PHE A 119 -15.23 -7.13 13.53
N GLY A 120 -14.09 -7.60 14.05
CA GLY A 120 -14.04 -8.45 15.24
C GLY A 120 -14.59 -9.85 14.95
N ALA A 121 -14.54 -10.73 15.96
CA ALA A 121 -15.03 -12.11 15.88
C ALA A 121 -14.51 -12.90 14.65
N GLY A 122 -13.28 -12.63 14.22
CA GLY A 122 -12.67 -13.28 13.05
C GLY A 122 -13.32 -12.89 11.73
N ARG A 123 -13.79 -11.64 11.61
CA ARG A 123 -14.33 -11.07 10.37
C ARG A 123 -13.49 -9.90 9.89
N ALA A 124 -13.13 -9.93 8.62
CA ALA A 124 -12.39 -8.86 7.97
C ALA A 124 -12.88 -8.62 6.55
N LEU A 125 -12.68 -7.41 6.05
CA LEU A 125 -12.92 -7.02 4.66
C LEU A 125 -11.61 -6.46 4.11
N LEU A 126 -11.21 -6.93 2.93
CA LEU A 126 -10.18 -6.34 2.11
C LEU A 126 -10.84 -5.86 0.81
N VAL A 127 -10.66 -4.60 0.49
CA VAL A 127 -11.17 -3.99 -0.75
C VAL A 127 -10.14 -2.99 -1.26
N GLY A 128 -10.03 -2.89 -2.57
CA GLY A 128 -9.12 -1.97 -3.20
C GLY A 128 -9.19 -2.07 -4.70
N GLU A 129 -8.26 -1.41 -5.35
CA GLU A 129 -8.16 -1.35 -6.79
C GLU A 129 -6.70 -1.13 -7.21
N ASP A 130 -6.40 -1.60 -8.41
CA ASP A 130 -5.16 -1.38 -9.11
C ASP A 130 -5.42 -1.18 -10.62
N GLU A 131 -4.56 -0.44 -11.32
CA GLU A 131 -4.72 -0.18 -12.75
C GLU A 131 -4.72 -1.44 -13.63
N SER A 132 -4.08 -2.52 -13.17
CA SER A 132 -4.08 -3.82 -13.85
C SER A 132 -5.42 -4.54 -13.79
N SER A 133 -6.28 -4.19 -12.82
CA SER A 133 -7.55 -4.87 -12.61
C SER A 133 -8.51 -4.69 -13.77
N GLU A 134 -8.94 -5.81 -14.35
CA GLU A 134 -9.92 -5.81 -15.44
C GLU A 134 -11.37 -5.84 -14.91
N VAL A 135 -11.57 -6.05 -13.60
CA VAL A 135 -12.89 -6.31 -13.00
C VAL A 135 -13.90 -5.19 -13.25
N LYS A 136 -13.50 -3.94 -13.07
CA LYS A 136 -14.39 -2.77 -13.24
C LYS A 136 -14.75 -2.50 -14.71
N TRP A 137 -14.00 -3.07 -15.66
CA TRP A 137 -14.22 -2.89 -17.10
C TRP A 137 -14.71 -4.16 -17.80
N HIS A 138 -14.85 -5.27 -17.07
CA HIS A 138 -15.25 -6.55 -17.61
C HIS A 138 -16.67 -6.53 -18.17
N GLU A 139 -16.89 -7.20 -19.31
CA GLU A 139 -18.21 -7.36 -19.94
C GLU A 139 -18.50 -8.85 -20.20
N PRO A 140 -19.56 -9.45 -19.63
CA PRO A 140 -20.58 -8.81 -18.77
C PRO A 140 -20.03 -8.34 -17.43
N SER A 141 -20.63 -7.30 -16.87
CA SER A 141 -20.23 -6.74 -15.56
C SER A 141 -20.21 -7.81 -14.47
N ILE A 142 -19.12 -7.89 -13.71
CA ILE A 142 -18.96 -8.84 -12.60
C ILE A 142 -19.68 -8.29 -11.36
N ASP A 143 -20.56 -9.10 -10.75
CA ASP A 143 -21.10 -8.79 -9.43
C ASP A 143 -20.10 -9.20 -8.35
N VAL A 144 -19.20 -8.28 -7.99
CA VAL A 144 -18.15 -8.48 -6.97
C VAL A 144 -18.69 -8.72 -5.55
N LEU A 145 -20.01 -8.56 -5.33
CA LEU A 145 -20.68 -8.85 -4.07
C LEU A 145 -21.56 -10.11 -4.14
N ALA A 146 -21.47 -10.91 -5.23
CA ALA A 146 -22.18 -12.17 -5.33
C ALA A 146 -21.75 -13.14 -4.22
N GLY A 147 -22.72 -13.62 -3.43
CA GLY A 147 -22.47 -14.50 -2.29
C GLY A 147 -21.93 -13.80 -1.03
N ALA A 148 -21.77 -12.47 -1.06
CA ALA A 148 -21.30 -11.68 0.06
C ALA A 148 -22.26 -11.77 1.27
N PRO A 149 -21.77 -12.03 2.50
CA PRO A 149 -22.59 -12.11 3.69
C PRO A 149 -23.21 -10.77 4.08
N ASP A 150 -24.29 -10.82 4.85
CA ASP A 150 -25.09 -9.63 5.19
C ASP A 150 -24.41 -8.65 6.17
N TRP A 151 -23.36 -9.09 6.85
CA TRP A 151 -22.61 -8.21 7.76
C TRP A 151 -21.68 -7.24 7.01
N LEU A 152 -21.42 -7.46 5.72
CA LEU A 152 -20.56 -6.57 4.95
C LEU A 152 -21.20 -5.18 4.76
N PRO A 153 -20.41 -4.10 4.76
CA PRO A 153 -20.91 -2.74 4.65
C PRO A 153 -21.36 -2.44 3.20
N ARG A 154 -22.55 -2.90 2.83
CA ARG A 154 -23.02 -2.89 1.43
C ARG A 154 -23.13 -1.50 0.83
N ASN A 155 -23.46 -0.47 1.62
CA ASN A 155 -23.58 0.90 1.10
C ASN A 155 -22.20 1.45 0.72
N TYR A 156 -21.23 1.36 1.63
CA TYR A 156 -19.83 1.69 1.37
C TYR A 156 -19.28 0.97 0.13
N LEU A 157 -19.47 -0.35 0.03
CA LEU A 157 -18.99 -1.12 -1.12
C LEU A 157 -19.68 -0.70 -2.42
N ARG A 158 -20.99 -0.41 -2.41
CA ARG A 158 -21.71 0.06 -3.59
C ARG A 158 -21.22 1.42 -4.05
N GLU A 159 -20.92 2.34 -3.14
CA GLU A 159 -20.37 3.65 -3.49
C GLU A 159 -19.04 3.51 -4.21
N LEU A 160 -18.13 2.65 -3.72
CA LEU A 160 -16.86 2.35 -4.39
C LEU A 160 -17.06 1.70 -5.77
N ILE A 161 -17.96 0.71 -5.87
CA ILE A 161 -18.28 0.04 -7.14
C ILE A 161 -18.84 1.06 -8.15
N HIS A 162 -19.77 1.92 -7.73
CA HIS A 162 -20.35 2.96 -8.60
C HIS A 162 -19.32 4.01 -9.04
N ALA A 163 -18.28 4.23 -8.24
CA ALA A 163 -17.17 5.12 -8.56
C ALA A 163 -16.09 4.46 -9.44
N ASN A 164 -16.24 3.18 -9.81
CA ASN A 164 -15.20 2.37 -10.49
C ASN A 164 -13.89 2.29 -9.69
N MET A 165 -13.99 2.25 -8.36
CA MET A 165 -12.85 2.18 -7.44
C MET A 165 -12.68 0.77 -6.85
N VAL A 166 -13.16 -0.28 -7.53
CA VAL A 166 -13.05 -1.66 -7.01
C VAL A 166 -12.46 -2.55 -8.07
N GLY A 167 -11.26 -3.05 -7.79
CA GLY A 167 -10.65 -4.17 -8.51
C GLY A 167 -11.05 -5.51 -7.92
N CYS A 168 -11.16 -5.62 -6.59
CA CYS A 168 -11.67 -6.83 -5.95
C CYS A 168 -12.24 -6.57 -4.55
N VAL A 169 -13.04 -7.53 -4.07
CA VAL A 169 -13.60 -7.53 -2.71
C VAL A 169 -13.41 -8.92 -2.12
N TYR A 170 -12.62 -8.99 -1.04
CA TYR A 170 -12.40 -10.21 -0.26
C TYR A 170 -12.96 -10.04 1.14
N TRP A 171 -13.65 -11.05 1.65
CA TRP A 171 -14.13 -11.08 3.02
C TRP A 171 -13.64 -12.33 3.74
N PHE A 172 -13.16 -12.15 4.96
CA PHE A 172 -12.76 -13.24 5.83
C PHE A 172 -13.89 -13.55 6.79
N GLU A 173 -14.30 -14.81 6.84
CA GLU A 173 -15.13 -15.32 7.93
C GLU A 173 -14.91 -16.81 8.12
N LYS A 174 -15.06 -17.28 9.37
CA LYS A 174 -14.93 -18.71 9.72
C LYS A 174 -13.59 -19.32 9.32
N GLY A 175 -12.51 -18.54 9.42
CA GLY A 175 -11.14 -19.02 9.21
C GLY A 175 -10.71 -19.12 7.74
N ALA A 176 -11.46 -18.51 6.81
CA ALA A 176 -11.11 -18.49 5.40
C ALA A 176 -11.48 -17.17 4.76
N TRP A 177 -10.69 -16.77 3.76
CA TRP A 177 -11.05 -15.73 2.81
C TRP A 177 -12.09 -16.26 1.82
N HIS A 178 -12.89 -15.34 1.31
CA HIS A 178 -13.90 -15.57 0.29
C HIS A 178 -13.93 -14.36 -0.64
N ARG A 179 -14.35 -14.57 -1.87
CA ARG A 179 -14.68 -13.51 -2.83
C ARG A 179 -15.82 -13.98 -3.74
N ALA A 180 -16.40 -13.05 -4.48
CA ALA A 180 -17.31 -13.41 -5.56
C ALA A 180 -16.61 -14.31 -6.60
N PRO A 181 -17.34 -15.25 -7.24
CA PRO A 181 -16.79 -16.02 -8.35
C PRO A 181 -16.47 -15.09 -9.52
N TYR A 182 -15.32 -15.30 -10.15
CA TYR A 182 -14.93 -14.60 -11.37
C TYR A 182 -15.18 -15.49 -12.59
N PRO A 183 -15.46 -14.90 -13.76
CA PRO A 183 -15.52 -15.66 -15.00
C PRO A 183 -14.13 -16.17 -15.40
N ASP A 184 -14.09 -17.26 -16.17
CA ASP A 184 -12.84 -17.94 -16.54
C ASP A 184 -11.91 -17.10 -17.45
N ASP A 185 -12.46 -16.06 -18.08
CA ASP A 185 -11.75 -15.16 -19.00
C ASP A 185 -11.29 -13.84 -18.37
N LEU A 186 -11.54 -13.60 -17.08
CA LEU A 186 -10.94 -12.47 -16.36
C LEU A 186 -9.43 -12.72 -16.21
N ALA A 187 -8.59 -11.83 -16.73
CA ALA A 187 -7.15 -12.00 -16.67
C ALA A 187 -6.57 -11.62 -15.29
N ASP A 188 -7.03 -10.50 -14.73
CA ASP A 188 -6.47 -9.95 -13.49
C ASP A 188 -7.53 -9.19 -12.67
N ASP A 189 -7.48 -9.34 -11.35
CA ASP A 189 -8.28 -8.58 -10.39
C ASP A 189 -7.48 -7.50 -9.65
N GLY A 190 -6.17 -7.43 -9.90
CA GLY A 190 -5.24 -6.46 -9.33
C GLY A 190 -4.74 -6.82 -7.93
N LEU A 191 -5.18 -7.94 -7.34
CA LEU A 191 -4.82 -8.30 -5.95
C LEU A 191 -3.31 -8.35 -5.73
N ASP A 192 -2.55 -8.84 -6.70
CA ASP A 192 -1.10 -8.96 -6.58
C ASP A 192 -0.41 -7.59 -6.40
N ALA A 193 -1.01 -6.51 -6.93
CA ALA A 193 -0.48 -5.16 -6.83
C ALA A 193 -0.50 -4.67 -5.37
N GLY A 194 0.61 -4.94 -4.70
CA GLY A 194 1.00 -4.53 -3.36
C GLY A 194 0.36 -5.26 -2.18
N ILE A 195 -0.72 -6.04 -2.33
CA ILE A 195 -1.12 -6.99 -1.28
C ILE A 195 -0.14 -8.17 -1.21
N SER A 196 0.44 -8.58 -2.34
CA SER A 196 1.50 -9.61 -2.39
C SER A 196 2.63 -9.31 -1.40
N ALA A 197 3.01 -8.04 -1.28
CA ALA A 197 4.03 -7.53 -0.36
C ALA A 197 3.71 -7.76 1.14
N LEU A 198 2.51 -8.21 1.48
CA LEU A 198 2.06 -8.46 2.85
C LEU A 198 1.75 -9.95 3.10
N THR A 199 1.83 -10.80 2.07
CA THR A 199 1.44 -12.22 2.15
C THR A 199 2.50 -13.11 2.80
N THR A 200 3.77 -12.69 2.80
CA THR A 200 4.84 -13.32 3.57
C THR A 200 5.56 -12.33 4.47
N ARG A 201 6.26 -12.84 5.49
CA ARG A 201 7.09 -12.00 6.36
C ARG A 201 8.25 -11.37 5.59
N ALA A 202 8.85 -12.12 4.66
CA ALA A 202 9.98 -11.65 3.87
C ALA A 202 9.57 -10.46 3.00
N ASP A 203 8.41 -10.57 2.33
CA ASP A 203 7.91 -9.49 1.47
C ASP A 203 7.50 -8.26 2.29
N ALA A 204 6.93 -8.44 3.49
CA ALA A 204 6.61 -7.33 4.39
C ALA A 204 7.87 -6.59 4.87
N VAL A 205 8.96 -7.33 5.12
CA VAL A 205 10.26 -6.74 5.44
C VAL A 205 10.82 -5.98 4.25
N GLU A 206 10.80 -6.57 3.05
CA GLU A 206 11.23 -5.91 1.82
C GLU A 206 10.43 -4.62 1.57
N LYS A 207 9.12 -4.65 1.83
CA LYS A 207 8.26 -3.47 1.71
C LYS A 207 8.69 -2.35 2.64
N ILE A 208 9.01 -2.64 3.90
CA ILE A 208 9.51 -1.64 4.85
C ILE A 208 10.85 -1.10 4.36
N THR A 209 11.79 -1.96 3.98
CA THR A 209 13.12 -1.51 3.54
C THR A 209 13.04 -0.62 2.30
N ASP A 210 12.16 -0.95 1.36
CA ASP A 210 11.94 -0.18 0.15
C ASP A 210 11.30 1.18 0.45
N GLN A 211 10.31 1.23 1.35
CA GLN A 211 9.69 2.51 1.76
C GLN A 211 10.61 3.40 2.57
N LEU A 212 11.56 2.82 3.30
CA LEU A 212 12.60 3.54 4.01
C LEU A 212 13.82 3.85 3.13
N MET A 213 13.76 3.55 1.82
CA MET A 213 14.77 3.87 0.82
C MET A 213 16.16 3.25 1.06
N PHE A 214 16.23 2.18 1.87
CA PHE A 214 17.43 1.38 2.05
C PHE A 214 17.63 0.42 0.88
N GLY A 215 18.89 0.17 0.52
CA GLY A 215 19.24 -0.84 -0.48
C GLY A 215 19.53 -2.21 0.16
N ALA A 216 19.47 -3.25 -0.67
CA ALA A 216 19.75 -4.63 -0.25
C ALA A 216 21.18 -4.85 0.32
N GLN A 217 22.10 -3.93 0.05
CA GLN A 217 23.47 -3.96 0.56
C GLN A 217 23.63 -3.36 1.98
N ASP A 218 22.60 -2.70 2.52
CA ASP A 218 22.66 -1.99 3.79
C ASP A 218 22.41 -3.00 4.93
N ALA A 219 23.51 -3.54 5.46
CA ALA A 219 23.47 -4.64 6.41
C ALA A 219 22.73 -4.27 7.71
N GLY A 220 21.99 -5.22 8.27
CA GLY A 220 21.25 -5.05 9.51
C GLY A 220 19.86 -4.43 9.37
N VAL A 221 19.57 -3.70 8.28
CA VAL A 221 18.25 -3.07 8.08
C VAL A 221 17.14 -4.10 7.96
N SER A 222 17.30 -5.11 7.09
CA SER A 222 16.29 -6.17 6.92
C SER A 222 16.10 -7.01 8.19
N GLU A 223 17.17 -7.23 8.97
CA GLU A 223 17.07 -7.93 10.26
C GLU A 223 16.26 -7.11 11.26
N LEU A 224 16.54 -5.82 11.38
CA LEU A 224 15.83 -4.90 12.26
C LEU A 224 14.34 -4.80 11.90
N CYS A 225 14.03 -4.64 10.62
CA CYS A 225 12.65 -4.64 10.12
C CYS A 225 11.97 -5.99 10.38
N GLY A 226 12.70 -7.09 10.19
CA GLY A 226 12.24 -8.45 10.48
C GLY A 226 11.85 -8.64 11.94
N GLN A 227 12.64 -8.10 12.88
CA GLN A 227 12.33 -8.14 14.31
C GLN A 227 11.03 -7.40 14.65
N LEU A 228 10.78 -6.24 14.02
CA LEU A 228 9.54 -5.49 14.23
C LEU A 228 8.33 -6.22 13.65
N VAL A 229 8.40 -6.73 12.41
CA VAL A 229 7.32 -7.51 11.80
C VAL A 229 7.02 -8.77 12.63
N ASP A 230 8.06 -9.45 13.10
CA ASP A 230 7.92 -10.63 13.94
C ASP A 230 7.29 -10.31 15.32
N ALA A 231 7.59 -9.15 15.90
CA ALA A 231 6.89 -8.65 17.08
C ALA A 231 5.42 -8.31 16.79
N ALA A 232 5.12 -7.73 15.63
CA ALA A 232 3.76 -7.43 15.19
C ALA A 232 2.92 -8.69 15.03
N GLU A 233 3.42 -9.71 14.32
CA GLU A 233 2.74 -10.99 14.12
C GLU A 233 2.41 -11.71 15.45
N ARG A 234 3.31 -11.59 16.44
CA ARG A 234 3.09 -12.17 17.78
C ARG A 234 2.20 -11.34 18.69
N GLY A 235 1.89 -10.10 18.33
CA GLY A 235 1.20 -9.20 19.25
C GLY A 235 2.06 -8.82 20.46
N THR A 236 3.35 -8.57 20.24
CA THR A 236 4.33 -8.21 21.28
C THR A 236 5.01 -6.87 21.02
N VAL A 237 4.40 -5.99 20.22
CA VAL A 237 4.89 -4.63 20.01
C VAL A 237 4.68 -3.83 21.29
N THR A 238 5.77 -3.36 21.87
CA THR A 238 5.78 -2.53 23.07
C THR A 238 6.49 -1.22 22.77
N GLU A 239 6.30 -0.20 23.62
CA GLU A 239 7.04 1.06 23.51
C GLU A 239 8.57 0.84 23.51
N ASN A 240 9.07 -0.11 24.30
CA ASN A 240 10.50 -0.48 24.29
C ASN A 240 10.95 -1.07 22.96
N VAL A 241 10.15 -1.93 22.33
CA VAL A 241 10.45 -2.48 21.00
C VAL A 241 10.54 -1.35 19.98
N LEU A 242 9.60 -0.40 20.01
CA LEU A 242 9.57 0.75 19.11
C LEU A 242 10.74 1.70 19.35
N ARG A 243 11.10 1.97 20.61
CA ARG A 243 12.28 2.78 20.96
C ARG A 243 13.57 2.13 20.49
N SER A 244 13.74 0.82 20.67
CA SER A 244 14.89 0.07 20.16
C SER A 244 14.96 0.10 18.64
N PHE A 245 13.82 -0.10 17.97
CA PHE A 245 13.72 0.00 16.51
C PHE A 245 14.14 1.39 16.01
N ALA A 246 13.56 2.45 16.56
CA ALA A 246 13.86 3.82 16.17
C ALA A 246 15.34 4.21 16.39
N ALA A 247 15.91 3.82 17.53
CA ALA A 247 17.30 4.13 17.86
C ALA A 247 18.28 3.41 16.90
N GLU A 248 18.03 2.14 16.61
CA GLU A 248 18.88 1.37 15.69
C GLU A 248 18.70 1.84 14.25
N MET A 249 17.49 2.20 13.84
CA MET A 249 17.23 2.77 12.52
C MET A 249 17.98 4.09 12.32
N ALA A 250 17.95 4.99 13.31
CA ALA A 250 18.71 6.24 13.26
C ALA A 250 20.23 5.99 13.18
N ARG A 251 20.73 4.95 13.87
CA ARG A 251 22.14 4.54 13.80
C ARG A 251 22.52 4.05 12.40
N LEU A 252 21.68 3.20 11.79
CA LEU A 252 21.88 2.66 10.44
C LEU A 252 21.78 3.75 9.37
N GLN A 253 20.83 4.68 9.50
CA GLN A 253 20.73 5.85 8.62
C GLN A 253 22.03 6.66 8.64
N GLN A 254 22.55 6.98 9.84
CA GLN A 254 23.79 7.72 10.00
C GLN A 254 25.02 6.97 9.46
N GLU A 255 25.01 5.64 9.49
CA GLU A 255 26.10 4.78 8.97
C GLU A 255 26.13 4.77 7.43
N TYR A 256 24.97 4.57 6.79
CA TYR A 256 24.89 4.40 5.34
C TYR A 256 24.66 5.71 4.57
N TYR A 257 24.01 6.68 5.21
CA TYR A 257 23.61 7.96 4.62
C TYR A 257 24.00 9.14 5.53
N PRO A 258 25.32 9.36 5.80
CA PRO A 258 25.79 10.40 6.72
C PRO A 258 25.70 11.84 6.18
N GLU A 259 25.45 12.01 4.88
CA GLU A 259 25.57 13.30 4.15
C GLU A 259 24.23 13.82 3.59
N ASP A 260 23.09 13.39 4.13
CA ASP A 260 21.80 14.01 3.75
C ASP A 260 21.71 15.41 4.42
N ASP A 261 22.33 16.39 3.74
CA ASP A 261 22.29 17.83 4.01
C ASP A 261 20.83 18.32 3.94
N ASP A 262 20.16 18.41 5.10
CA ASP A 262 19.02 19.29 5.47
C ASP A 262 17.78 19.44 4.54
N GLU A 263 17.72 18.85 3.34
CA GLU A 263 16.59 18.96 2.41
C GLU A 263 16.02 17.57 2.08
N ASP A 264 14.97 17.22 2.84
CA ASP A 264 13.80 16.43 2.42
C ASP A 264 14.06 15.09 1.70
N GLU A 265 14.04 13.97 2.46
CA GLU A 265 13.44 12.66 2.08
C GLU A 265 13.90 11.47 2.96
N GLY A 266 14.85 11.67 3.89
CA GLY A 266 15.33 10.61 4.80
C GLY A 266 14.34 10.23 5.93
N PHE A 267 14.64 9.17 6.67
CA PHE A 267 13.87 8.78 7.88
C PHE A 267 14.41 9.56 9.10
N PRO A 268 13.74 10.64 9.55
CA PRO A 268 14.24 11.44 10.67
C PRO A 268 14.26 10.60 11.96
N PRO A 269 15.23 10.84 12.87
CA PRO A 269 15.22 10.19 14.19
C PRO A 269 13.88 10.42 14.89
N LYS A 270 13.25 9.34 15.36
CA LYS A 270 11.94 9.43 16.01
C LYS A 270 12.08 10.05 17.40
N THR A 271 11.23 11.03 17.68
CA THR A 271 11.10 11.64 19.01
C THR A 271 10.34 10.74 19.97
N ASP A 272 10.38 11.05 21.26
CA ASP A 272 9.57 10.33 22.27
C ASP A 272 8.07 10.42 21.96
N GLU A 273 7.61 11.56 21.42
CA GLU A 273 6.23 11.73 20.99
C GLU A 273 5.91 10.83 19.78
N ASP A 274 6.87 10.63 18.86
CA ASP A 274 6.65 9.75 17.70
C ASP A 274 6.52 8.31 18.14
N ILE A 275 7.39 7.88 19.06
CA ILE A 275 7.35 6.55 19.65
C ILE A 275 6.01 6.34 20.37
N ALA A 276 5.51 7.34 21.10
CA ALA A 276 4.20 7.28 21.75
C ALA A 276 3.05 7.16 20.73
N ALA A 277 3.10 7.93 19.63
CA ALA A 277 2.11 7.85 18.56
C ALA A 277 2.13 6.49 17.84
N MET A 278 3.32 6.00 17.47
CA MET A 278 3.52 4.66 16.91
C MET A 278 2.96 3.58 17.85
N PHE A 279 3.18 3.71 19.16
CA PHE A 279 2.65 2.76 20.14
C PHE A 279 1.13 2.85 20.23
N GLU A 280 0.54 4.03 20.15
CA GLU A 280 -0.92 4.18 20.09
C GLU A 280 -1.51 3.43 18.90
N LEU A 281 -0.90 3.58 17.72
CA LEU A 281 -1.30 2.86 16.50
C LEU A 281 -1.14 1.35 16.68
N ALA A 282 -0.07 0.89 17.33
CA ALA A 282 0.13 -0.52 17.66
C ALA A 282 -1.00 -1.06 18.54
N ARG A 283 -1.38 -0.35 19.62
CA ARG A 283 -2.49 -0.75 20.52
C ARG A 283 -3.83 -0.75 19.78
N ARG A 284 -4.06 0.27 18.97
CA ARG A 284 -5.27 0.44 18.17
C ARG A 284 -5.46 -0.71 17.18
N ALA A 285 -4.38 -1.18 16.56
CA ALA A 285 -4.38 -2.32 15.64
C ALA A 285 -4.19 -3.68 16.35
N GLY A 286 -4.06 -3.71 17.68
CA GLY A 286 -3.95 -4.93 18.47
C GLY A 286 -2.59 -5.63 18.40
N LEU A 287 -1.51 -4.91 18.10
CA LEU A 287 -0.15 -5.47 18.00
C LEU A 287 0.57 -5.58 19.35
N ASP A 288 -0.03 -5.06 20.43
CA ASP A 288 0.48 -5.14 21.80
C ASP A 288 -0.11 -6.33 22.60
N THR A 289 -0.98 -7.12 21.96
CA THR A 289 -1.60 -8.30 22.56
C THR A 289 -1.59 -9.49 21.59
N PRO A 290 -1.32 -10.72 22.07
CA PRO A 290 -1.38 -11.92 21.24
C PRO A 290 -2.78 -12.23 20.69
N SER A 291 -3.84 -11.76 21.38
CA SER A 291 -5.23 -12.03 21.02
C SER A 291 -6.02 -10.72 21.00
N TRP A 292 -6.16 -10.12 19.83
CA TRP A 292 -6.94 -8.91 19.64
C TRP A 292 -8.38 -9.23 19.24
N THR A 293 -9.35 -8.63 19.93
CA THR A 293 -10.80 -8.84 19.70
C THR A 293 -11.54 -7.55 19.35
N GLY A 294 -10.79 -6.48 19.08
CA GLY A 294 -11.35 -5.18 18.76
C GLY A 294 -12.01 -5.13 17.38
N THR A 295 -12.41 -3.93 16.99
CA THR A 295 -12.94 -3.59 15.68
C THR A 295 -12.23 -2.32 15.20
N LEU A 296 -11.93 -2.23 13.91
CA LEU A 296 -11.34 -1.03 13.31
C LEU A 296 -11.81 -0.90 11.85
N GLY A 297 -12.27 0.27 11.44
CA GLY A 297 -12.88 0.46 10.13
C GLY A 297 -14.38 0.19 10.06
N VAL A 298 -15.03 -0.01 11.20
CA VAL A 298 -16.47 -0.24 11.31
C VAL A 298 -17.16 1.10 11.59
N SER A 299 -17.45 1.84 10.53
CA SER A 299 -18.36 2.99 10.55
C SER A 299 -19.49 2.72 9.58
N ASP A 300 -20.72 2.99 10.03
CA ASP A 300 -21.96 2.88 9.22
C ASP A 300 -22.04 3.95 8.13
#